data_AF-A0A656GNW7-F1
#
_entry.id   AF-A0A656GNW7-F1
#
_cell.length_a   1.000
_cell.length_b   1.000
_cell.length_c   1.000
_cell.angle_alpha   90.00
_cell.angle_beta   90.00
_cell.angle_gamma   90.00
#
_symmetry.space_group_name_H-M   'P 1'
#
loop_
_entity.id
_entity.type
_entity.pdbx_description
1 polymer ?
#
loop_
_entity_poly.entity_id
_entity_poly.type
_entity_poly.pdbx_seq_one_letter_code
_entity_poly.pdbx_strand_id
1 'polypeptide(L)'
;MDLDMSTFTLDTNPKIDASISNAPVYERIEKLVVLKNIKSDLFYFEEIHEVVCSNEFLDKYIEQGLAGLSFKKIDENYEYAPWDDF
;
A
#
# COMPACT_ATOMS: atom_id res chain seq x y z
N MET A 1 -3.26 2.12 -7.19
CA MET A 1 -2.12 3.07 -7.20
C MET A 1 -2.27 4.01 -8.40
N ASP A 2 -1.77 5.24 -8.36
CA ASP A 2 -1.56 6.06 -9.57
C ASP A 2 -0.26 5.61 -10.24
N LEU A 3 -0.38 4.81 -11.29
CA LEU A 3 0.77 4.16 -11.94
C LEU A 3 1.69 5.14 -12.68
N ASP A 4 1.19 6.31 -13.07
CA ASP A 4 1.97 7.32 -13.81
C ASP A 4 2.78 8.21 -12.86
N MET A 5 2.29 8.39 -11.62
CA MET A 5 2.89 9.29 -10.63
C MET A 5 3.68 8.57 -9.52
N SER A 6 3.52 7.26 -9.41
CA SER A 6 4.23 6.41 -8.45
C SER A 6 5.54 5.89 -9.04
N THR A 7 6.52 5.62 -8.18
CA THR A 7 7.78 4.98 -8.55
C THR A 7 7.84 3.62 -7.86
N PHE A 8 8.06 2.57 -8.66
CA PHE A 8 8.07 1.19 -8.18
C PHE A 8 8.87 0.27 -9.11
N THR A 9 9.30 -0.87 -8.57
CA THR A 9 9.91 -1.99 -9.29
C THR A 9 8.98 -3.20 -9.22
N LEU A 10 8.66 -3.79 -10.38
CA LEU A 10 7.85 -5.01 -10.48
C LEU A 10 8.70 -6.24 -10.26
N ASP A 11 8.16 -7.21 -9.54
CA ASP A 11 8.79 -8.53 -9.41
C ASP A 11 8.56 -9.32 -10.71
N THR A 12 9.66 -9.64 -11.40
CA THR A 12 9.65 -10.36 -12.69
C THR A 12 9.99 -11.84 -12.54
N ASN A 13 9.99 -12.38 -11.31
CA ASN A 13 10.30 -13.77 -11.06
C ASN A 13 9.34 -14.69 -11.83
N PRO A 14 9.83 -15.55 -12.73
CA PRO A 14 9.00 -16.41 -13.58
C PRO A 14 8.23 -17.48 -12.80
N LYS A 15 8.51 -17.64 -11.50
CA LYS A 15 7.74 -18.50 -10.59
C LYS A 15 6.49 -17.81 -10.04
N ILE A 16 6.35 -16.50 -10.22
CA ILE A 16 5.13 -15.79 -9.86
C ILE A 16 4.05 -16.26 -10.84
N ASP A 17 3.10 -17.00 -10.29
CA ASP A 17 2.01 -17.54 -11.07
C ASP A 17 1.00 -16.42 -11.37
N ALA A 18 1.16 -15.83 -12.55
CA ALA A 18 0.27 -14.81 -13.09
C ALA A 18 -1.19 -15.31 -13.28
N SER A 19 -1.46 -16.61 -13.10
CA SER A 19 -2.83 -17.14 -13.09
C SER A 19 -3.57 -16.96 -11.75
N ILE A 20 -2.85 -16.61 -10.67
CA ILE A 20 -3.42 -16.42 -9.33
C ILE A 20 -3.97 -15.00 -9.14
N SER A 21 -3.41 -14.00 -9.84
CA SER A 21 -3.82 -12.60 -9.75
C SER A 21 -3.53 -11.87 -11.06
N ASN A 22 -4.49 -11.09 -11.55
CA ASN A 22 -4.25 -10.14 -12.65
C ASN A 22 -3.52 -8.87 -12.16
N ALA A 23 -3.33 -8.71 -10.85
CA ALA A 23 -2.62 -7.58 -10.29
C ALA A 23 -1.10 -7.82 -10.38
N PRO A 24 -0.32 -6.80 -10.79
CA PRO A 24 1.13 -6.87 -10.79
C PRO A 24 1.67 -7.14 -9.37
N VAL A 25 2.76 -7.90 -9.29
CA VAL A 25 3.50 -8.11 -8.03
C VAL A 25 4.64 -7.12 -7.97
N TYR A 26 4.78 -6.44 -6.84
CA TYR A 26 5.79 -5.40 -6.64
C TYR A 26 6.96 -5.95 -5.83
N GLU A 27 8.17 -5.78 -6.35
CA GLU A 27 9.41 -6.01 -5.59
C GLU A 27 9.66 -4.84 -4.63
N ARG A 28 9.41 -3.62 -5.12
CA ARG A 28 9.65 -2.38 -4.37
C ARG A 28 8.67 -1.28 -4.78
N ILE A 29 8.30 -0.43 -3.83
CA ILE A 29 7.61 0.85 -4.10
C ILE A 29 8.41 1.93 -3.38
N GLU A 30 9.13 2.76 -4.14
CA GLU A 30 9.93 3.87 -3.59
C GLU A 30 9.08 5.14 -3.39
N LYS A 31 8.04 5.30 -4.21
CA LYS A 31 7.10 6.42 -4.06
C LYS A 31 5.70 5.97 -4.39
N LEU A 32 4.82 6.08 -3.41
CA LEU A 32 3.42 5.73 -3.55
C LEU A 32 2.53 6.97 -3.71
N VAL A 33 1.82 7.05 -4.83
CA VAL A 33 0.77 8.05 -5.04
C VAL A 33 -0.58 7.34 -5.16
N VAL A 34 -1.49 7.65 -4.24
CA VAL A 34 -2.87 7.12 -4.25
C VAL A 34 -3.71 7.91 -5.25
N LEU A 35 -4.62 7.24 -5.97
CA LEU A 35 -5.53 7.88 -6.91
C LEU A 35 -6.40 8.92 -6.19
N LYS A 36 -6.49 10.13 -6.76
CA LYS A 36 -7.23 11.27 -6.17
C LYS A 36 -8.74 11.05 -6.04
N ASN A 37 -9.30 10.03 -6.69
CA ASN A 37 -10.73 9.73 -6.67
C ASN A 37 -11.13 8.72 -5.58
N ILE A 38 -10.18 8.21 -4.79
CA ILE A 38 -10.49 7.35 -3.65
C ILE A 38 -11.09 8.22 -2.53
N LYS A 39 -12.33 7.91 -2.15
CA LYS A 39 -13.06 8.59 -1.07
C LYS A 39 -13.18 7.75 0.21
N SER A 40 -12.69 6.51 0.19
CA SER A 40 -12.76 5.60 1.33
C SER A 40 -11.59 5.86 2.27
N ASP A 41 -11.89 5.96 3.57
CA ASP A 41 -10.88 6.08 4.62
C ASP A 41 -10.21 4.74 4.96
N LEU A 42 -10.81 3.63 4.56
CA LEU A 42 -10.31 2.27 4.81
C LEU A 42 -10.51 1.44 3.54
N PHE A 43 -9.46 0.78 3.06
CA PHE A 43 -9.54 -0.10 1.91
C PHE A 43 -8.42 -1.14 1.93
N TYR A 44 -8.63 -2.22 1.18
CA TYR A 44 -7.58 -3.20 0.92
C TYR A 44 -6.74 -2.73 -0.26
N PHE A 45 -5.42 -2.70 -0.10
CA PHE A 45 -4.50 -2.26 -1.13
C PHE A 45 -3.80 -3.47 -1.74
N GLU A 46 -4.29 -3.88 -2.91
CA GLU A 46 -3.89 -5.12 -3.58
C GLU A 46 -2.38 -5.18 -3.85
N GLU A 47 -1.78 -4.04 -4.19
CA GLU A 47 -0.37 -3.89 -4.54
C GLU A 47 0.59 -4.27 -3.41
N ILE A 48 0.16 -4.16 -2.15
CA ILE A 48 0.98 -4.50 -0.96
C ILE A 48 0.32 -5.56 -0.07
N HIS A 49 -0.84 -6.07 -0.48
CA HIS A 49 -1.66 -7.04 0.26
C HIS A 49 -2.05 -6.65 1.69
N GLU A 50 -2.16 -5.36 1.99
CA GLU A 50 -2.44 -4.84 3.33
C GLU A 50 -3.74 -4.04 3.39
N VAL A 51 -4.35 -4.00 4.58
CA VAL A 51 -5.45 -3.07 4.87
C VAL A 51 -4.85 -1.73 5.31
N VAL A 52 -5.23 -0.67 4.60
CA VAL A 52 -4.64 0.66 4.76
C VAL A 52 -5.72 1.69 5.00
N CYS A 53 -5.34 2.81 5.60
CA CYS A 53 -6.27 3.89 5.87
C CYS A 53 -5.74 5.27 5.47
N SER A 54 -6.65 6.23 5.35
CA SER A 54 -6.28 7.64 5.20
C SER A 54 -5.58 8.18 6.45
N ASN A 55 -4.76 9.22 6.28
CA ASN A 55 -4.11 9.89 7.41
C ASN A 55 -5.14 10.47 8.39
N GLU A 56 -6.17 11.13 7.88
CA GLU A 56 -7.23 11.71 8.72
C GLU A 56 -7.96 10.68 9.57
N PHE A 57 -8.13 9.46 9.05
CA PHE A 57 -8.72 8.36 9.79
C PHE A 57 -7.78 7.83 10.87
N LEU A 58 -6.50 7.64 10.55
CA LEU A 58 -5.48 7.19 11.50
C LEU A 58 -5.34 8.17 12.67
N ASP A 59 -5.29 9.46 12.38
CA ASP A 59 -5.16 10.50 13.40
C ASP A 59 -6.35 10.48 14.37
N LYS A 60 -7.59 10.42 13.85
CA LYS A 60 -8.79 10.29 14.68
C LYS A 60 -8.83 8.99 15.48
N TYR A 61 -8.37 7.87 14.90
CA TYR A 61 -8.29 6.59 15.59
C TYR A 61 -7.36 6.66 16.81
N ILE A 62 -6.20 7.30 16.65
CA ILE A 62 -5.22 7.52 17.72
C ILE A 62 -5.77 8.49 18.77
N GLU A 63 -6.38 9.61 18.35
CA GLU A 63 -6.99 10.60 19.26
C GLU A 63 -8.09 9.99 20.13
N GLN A 64 -8.87 9.06 19.58
CA GLN A 64 -9.94 8.37 20.31
C GLN A 64 -9.43 7.25 21.23
N GLY A 65 -8.12 6.96 21.23
CA GLY A 65 -7.53 5.92 22.07
C GLY A 65 -8.03 4.51 21.72
N LEU A 66 -8.42 4.29 20.47
CA LEU A 66 -8.89 2.99 20.00
C LEU A 66 -7.71 2.00 19.92
N ALA A 67 -7.99 0.75 20.25
CA ALA A 67 -6.98 -0.32 20.30
C ALA A 67 -7.49 -1.60 19.64
N GLY A 68 -6.57 -2.47 19.22
CA GLY A 68 -6.87 -3.76 18.62
C GLY A 68 -6.85 -3.80 17.09
N LEU A 69 -6.74 -2.64 16.44
CA LEU A 69 -6.43 -2.53 15.02
C LEU A 69 -5.13 -1.74 14.83
N SER A 70 -4.32 -2.19 13.88
CA SER A 70 -3.11 -1.51 13.43
C SER A 70 -3.30 -1.21 11.96
N PHE A 71 -3.14 0.04 11.57
CA PHE A 71 -3.23 0.44 10.17
C PHE A 71 -1.86 0.91 9.70
N LYS A 72 -1.52 0.56 8.47
CA LYS A 72 -0.31 1.09 7.84
C LYS A 72 -0.65 2.46 7.24
N LYS A 73 0.08 3.49 7.71
CA LYS A 73 -0.02 4.83 7.16
C LYS A 73 0.52 4.81 5.73
N ILE A 74 -0.28 5.25 4.77
CA ILE A 74 0.14 5.45 3.38
C ILE A 74 0.18 6.95 3.13
N ASP A 75 1.39 7.48 3.07
CA ASP A 75 1.67 8.86 2.67
C ASP A 75 2.80 8.88 1.63
N GLU A 76 3.21 10.09 1.26
CA GLU A 76 4.25 10.33 0.25
C GLU A 76 5.65 9.82 0.64
N ASN A 77 5.88 9.46 1.90
CA ASN A 77 7.12 8.84 2.39
C ASN A 77 6.99 7.33 2.57
N TYR A 78 5.87 6.73 2.15
CA TYR A 78 5.68 5.29 2.24
C TYR A 78 6.63 4.55 1.29
N GLU A 79 7.37 3.61 1.85
CA GLU A 79 8.20 2.66 1.12
C GLU A 79 7.71 1.22 1.35
N TYR A 80 7.76 0.42 0.29
CA TYR A 80 7.52 -1.02 0.33
C TYR A 80 8.75 -1.73 -0.21
N ALA A 81 9.36 -2.60 0.59
CA ALA A 81 10.49 -3.43 0.21
C ALA A 81 10.49 -4.71 1.07
N PRO A 82 9.56 -5.66 0.82
CA PRO A 82 9.37 -6.86 1.65
C PRO A 82 10.56 -7.82 1.63
N TRP A 83 11.45 -7.69 0.64
CA TRP A 83 12.61 -8.54 0.42
C TRP A 83 13.94 -7.90 0.86
N ASP A 84 13.94 -6.61 1.17
CA ASP A 84 15.13 -5.97 1.73
C ASP A 84 15.15 -6.13 3.25
N ASP A 85 16.26 -6.64 3.77
CA ASP A 85 16.55 -6.67 5.20
C ASP A 85 16.86 -5.24 5.67
N PHE A 86 15.85 -4.51 6.13
CA PHE A 86 16.01 -3.23 6.83
C PHE A 86 16.05 -3.42 8.35
#